data_AF-A0A1H0YY76-F1
#
_entry.id   AF-A0A1H0YY76-F1
#
_cell.length_a   1.000
_cell.length_b   1.000
_cell.length_c   1.000
_cell.angle_alpha   90.00
_cell.angle_beta   90.00
_cell.angle_gamma   90.00
#
_symmetry.space_group_name_H-M   'P 1'
#
loop_
_entity.id
_entity.type
_entity.pdbx_description
1 polymer ?
#
loop_
_entity_poly.entity_id
_entity_poly.type
_entity_poly.pdbx_seq_one_letter_code
_entity_poly.pdbx_strand_id
1 'polypeptide(L)'
;MSRFRLAALLRVRRLQEDVAAGRASAAAAQARAAEALVVERVTALGSCAPPAAADEATWRAAVAARTALTSLLTESRGVAAARQQEAAAARAEWAAARARVTPVERLAERAAAQAAAEAQRAEQLALDEHATRAAFRSASRSAARSTSGSASRSASRRPPEGPR
;
A
#
# COMPACT_ATOMS: atom_id res chain seq x y z
N MET A 1 -5.36 -21.26 -4.78
CA MET A 1 -4.90 -20.46 -5.96
C MET A 1 -5.28 -18.98 -5.91
N SER A 2 -6.30 -18.52 -5.16
CA SER A 2 -6.75 -17.11 -5.15
C SER A 2 -5.73 -16.11 -4.58
N ARG A 3 -4.91 -16.51 -3.60
CA ARG A 3 -3.95 -15.63 -2.90
C ARG A 3 -2.87 -15.03 -3.81
N PHE A 4 -2.36 -15.81 -4.75
CA PHE A 4 -1.39 -15.34 -5.76
C PHE A 4 -2.01 -14.31 -6.73
N ARG A 5 -3.27 -14.52 -7.13
CA ARG A 5 -3.99 -13.58 -8.01
C ARG A 5 -4.25 -12.25 -7.31
N LEU A 6 -4.57 -12.29 -6.02
CA LEU A 6 -4.80 -11.09 -5.21
C LEU A 6 -3.52 -10.29 -4.98
N ALA A 7 -2.40 -10.97 -4.69
CA ALA A 7 -1.09 -10.32 -4.54
C ALA A 7 -0.63 -9.66 -5.85
N ALA A 8 -0.84 -10.31 -7.00
CA ALA A 8 -0.55 -9.74 -8.31
C ALA A 8 -1.42 -8.50 -8.60
N LEU A 9 -2.73 -8.58 -8.33
CA LEU A 9 -3.63 -7.45 -8.49
C LEU A 9 -3.23 -6.26 -7.61
N LEU A 10 -2.92 -6.50 -6.33
CA LEU A 10 -2.49 -5.45 -5.41
C LEU A 10 -1.23 -4.74 -5.91
N ARG A 11 -0.26 -5.49 -6.44
CA ARG A 11 0.96 -4.93 -7.02
C ARG A 11 0.66 -4.01 -8.21
N VAL A 12 -0.20 -4.46 -9.12
CA VAL A 12 -0.61 -3.64 -10.28
C VAL A 12 -1.33 -2.38 -9.82
N ARG A 13 -2.21 -2.47 -8.82
CA ARG A 13 -2.96 -1.31 -8.31
C ARG A 13 -2.06 -0.30 -7.61
N ARG A 14 -1.08 -0.74 -6.82
CA ARG A 14 -0.07 0.14 -6.23
C ARG A 14 0.80 0.82 -7.28
N LEU A 15 1.24 0.08 -8.30
CA LEU A 15 1.97 0.67 -9.42
C LEU A 15 1.14 1.74 -10.17
N GLN A 16 -0.16 1.49 -10.36
CA GLN A 16 -1.06 2.48 -10.96
C GLN A 16 -1.23 3.73 -10.07
N GLU A 17 -1.29 3.56 -8.75
CA GLU A 17 -1.29 4.67 -7.80
C GLU A 17 0.01 5.47 -7.89
N ASP A 18 1.17 4.81 -7.89
CA ASP A 18 2.48 5.47 -7.96
C ASP A 18 2.65 6.27 -9.25
N VAL A 19 2.22 5.71 -10.39
CA VAL A 19 2.20 6.42 -11.68
C VAL A 19 1.29 7.65 -11.61
N ALA A 20 0.09 7.52 -11.04
CA ALA A 20 -0.83 8.64 -10.90
C ALA A 20 -0.28 9.73 -9.94
N ALA A 21 0.38 9.33 -8.85
CA ALA A 21 1.05 10.24 -7.93
C ALA A 21 2.18 11.01 -8.62
N GLY A 22 3.00 10.32 -9.43
CA GLY A 22 4.05 10.95 -10.23
C GLY A 22 3.49 11.99 -11.22
N ARG A 23 2.41 11.65 -11.92
CA ARG A 23 1.71 12.59 -12.82
C ARG A 23 1.14 13.80 -12.08
N ALA A 24 0.49 13.59 -10.94
CA ALA A 24 -0.04 14.68 -10.12
C ALA A 24 1.07 15.63 -9.62
N SER A 25 2.21 15.07 -9.20
CA SER A 25 3.37 15.86 -8.78
C SER A 25 3.95 16.68 -9.93
N ALA A 26 4.12 16.07 -11.11
CA ALA A 26 4.62 16.75 -12.31
C ALA A 26 3.68 17.88 -12.75
N ALA A 27 2.37 17.62 -12.81
CA ALA A 27 1.37 18.63 -13.18
C ALA A 27 1.35 19.79 -12.17
N ALA A 28 1.46 19.51 -10.87
CA ALA A 28 1.54 20.54 -9.84
C ALA A 28 2.82 21.40 -9.96
N ALA A 29 3.96 20.80 -10.32
CA ALA A 29 5.20 21.53 -10.57
C ALA A 29 5.07 22.45 -11.80
N GLN A 30 4.45 21.97 -12.87
CA GLN A 30 4.20 22.75 -14.09
C GLN A 30 3.24 23.91 -13.82
N ALA A 31 2.19 23.70 -13.01
CA ALA A 31 1.27 24.77 -12.61
C ALA A 31 1.99 25.88 -11.82
N ARG A 32 2.82 25.52 -10.83
CA ARG A 32 3.63 26.50 -10.08
C ARG A 32 4.60 27.27 -10.97
N ALA A 33 5.26 26.59 -11.92
CA ALA A 33 6.16 27.23 -12.86
C ALA A 33 5.41 28.23 -13.77
N ALA A 34 4.23 27.87 -14.24
CA ALA A 34 3.40 28.77 -15.04
C ALA A 34 2.93 30.00 -14.25
N GLU A 35 2.56 29.84 -12.98
CA GLU A 35 2.23 30.95 -12.09
C GLU A 35 3.42 31.88 -11.83
N ALA A 36 4.61 31.32 -11.59
CA ALA A 36 5.82 32.11 -11.42
C ALA A 36 6.09 33.01 -12.64
N LEU A 37 5.89 32.47 -13.85
CA LEU A 37 6.00 33.24 -15.10
C LEU A 37 4.93 34.33 -15.22
N VAL A 38 3.72 34.14 -14.68
CA VAL A 38 2.71 35.21 -14.61
C VAL A 38 3.20 36.34 -13.71
N VAL A 39 3.71 36.00 -12.52
CA VAL A 39 4.25 36.99 -11.57
C VAL A 39 5.40 37.77 -12.19
N GLU A 40 6.35 37.09 -12.82
CA GLU A 40 7.48 37.72 -13.53
C GLU A 40 7.01 38.74 -14.58
N ARG A 41 6.03 38.35 -15.41
CA ARG A 41 5.47 39.23 -16.46
C ARG A 41 4.70 40.41 -15.88
N VAL A 42 3.99 40.23 -14.76
CA VAL A 42 3.36 41.34 -14.03
C VAL A 42 4.42 42.32 -13.54
N THR A 43 5.50 41.83 -12.94
CA THR A 43 6.61 42.67 -12.47
C THR A 43 7.27 43.42 -13.62
N ALA A 44 7.55 42.76 -14.75
CA ALA A 44 8.13 43.38 -15.94
C ALA A 44 7.22 44.46 -16.55
N LEU A 45 5.91 44.24 -16.59
CA LEU A 45 4.95 45.24 -17.06
C LEU A 45 4.85 46.44 -16.09
N GLY A 46 4.98 46.20 -14.79
CA GLY A 46 4.99 47.22 -13.76
C GLY A 46 6.25 48.10 -13.80
N SER A 47 7.41 47.53 -14.13
CA SER A 47 8.67 48.27 -14.28
C SER A 47 8.83 48.96 -15.64
N CYS A 48 8.03 48.59 -16.64
CA CYS A 48 8.00 49.23 -17.96
C CYS A 48 7.25 50.58 -17.91
N ALA A 49 7.91 51.60 -17.36
CA ALA A 49 7.42 52.98 -17.35
C ALA A 49 7.89 53.75 -18.60
N PRO A 50 7.02 54.58 -19.21
CA PRO A 50 7.46 55.49 -20.26
C PRO A 50 8.44 56.53 -19.68
N PRO A 51 9.50 56.89 -20.42
CA PRO A 51 10.44 57.91 -19.99
C PRO A 51 9.77 59.29 -19.84
N ALA A 52 10.21 60.08 -18.85
CA ALA A 52 9.62 61.37 -18.49
C ALA A 52 9.78 62.44 -19.59
N ALA A 53 10.84 62.34 -20.38
CA ALA A 53 11.05 63.11 -21.61
C ALA A 53 11.61 62.14 -22.65
N ALA A 54 10.92 62.01 -23.78
CA ALA A 54 11.31 61.13 -24.88
C ALA A 54 10.97 61.79 -26.21
N ASP A 55 11.81 61.53 -27.20
CA ASP A 55 11.44 61.78 -28.58
C ASP A 55 10.31 60.82 -29.01
N GLU A 56 9.69 61.12 -30.15
CA GLU A 56 8.57 60.35 -30.67
C GLU A 56 8.93 58.87 -30.91
N ALA A 57 10.17 58.60 -31.34
CA ALA A 57 10.65 57.25 -31.57
C ALA A 57 10.72 56.44 -30.26
N THR A 58 11.26 57.02 -29.20
CA THR A 58 11.36 56.40 -27.87
C THR A 58 9.98 56.16 -27.28
N TRP A 59 9.05 57.11 -27.44
CA TRP A 59 7.67 56.93 -27.01
C TRP A 59 6.99 55.76 -27.73
N ARG A 60 7.10 55.69 -29.07
CA ARG A 60 6.55 54.58 -29.87
C ARG A 60 7.14 53.23 -29.46
N ALA A 61 8.46 53.18 -29.21
CA ALA A 61 9.13 51.98 -28.73
C ALA A 61 8.63 51.53 -27.35
N ALA A 62 8.43 52.47 -26.42
CA ALA A 62 7.90 52.17 -25.08
C ALA A 62 6.47 51.63 -25.15
N VAL A 63 5.61 52.22 -26.00
CA VAL A 63 4.25 51.73 -26.24
C VAL A 63 4.29 50.32 -26.84
N ALA A 64 5.11 50.09 -27.86
CA ALA A 64 5.26 48.77 -28.48
C ALA A 64 5.72 47.71 -27.46
N ALA A 65 6.73 48.01 -26.65
CA ALA A 65 7.20 47.11 -25.58
C ALA A 65 6.10 46.79 -24.57
N ARG A 66 5.33 47.79 -24.14
CA ARG A 66 4.23 47.61 -23.18
C ARG A 66 3.08 46.77 -23.77
N THR A 67 2.76 46.96 -25.05
CA THR A 67 1.77 46.12 -25.75
C THR A 67 2.24 44.67 -25.85
N ALA A 68 3.51 44.44 -26.21
CA ALA A 68 4.09 43.09 -26.27
C ALA A 68 4.06 42.40 -24.89
N LEU A 69 4.45 43.09 -23.82
CA LEU A 69 4.40 42.57 -22.45
C LEU A 69 2.97 42.25 -22.01
N THR A 70 1.98 43.06 -22.40
CA THR A 70 0.56 42.82 -22.09
C THR A 70 0.03 41.57 -22.81
N SER A 71 0.41 41.38 -24.07
CA SER A 71 0.08 40.16 -24.82
C SER A 71 0.71 38.91 -24.19
N LEU A 72 2.00 38.96 -23.84
CA LEU A 72 2.70 37.86 -23.16
C LEU A 72 2.11 37.54 -21.78
N LEU A 73 1.67 38.55 -21.04
CA LEU A 73 0.97 38.36 -19.76
C LEU A 73 -0.40 37.70 -19.94
N THR A 74 -1.11 38.03 -21.01
CA THR A 74 -2.40 37.41 -21.31
C THR A 74 -2.23 35.95 -21.66
N GLU A 75 -1.24 35.63 -22.51
CA GLU A 75 -0.88 34.26 -22.85
C GLU A 75 -0.47 33.45 -21.61
N SER A 76 0.37 34.03 -20.76
CA SER A 76 0.86 33.35 -19.55
C SER A 76 -0.25 33.01 -18.56
N ARG A 77 -1.24 33.89 -18.42
CA ARG A 77 -2.44 33.64 -17.62
C ARG A 77 -3.26 32.50 -18.18
N GLY A 78 -3.42 32.45 -19.51
CA GLY A 78 -4.09 31.33 -20.18
C GLY A 78 -3.37 29.99 -19.92
N VAL A 79 -2.05 29.98 -20.08
CA VAL A 79 -1.23 28.79 -19.78
C VAL A 79 -1.34 28.40 -18.31
N ALA A 80 -1.21 29.34 -17.37
CA ALA A 80 -1.32 29.06 -15.94
C ALA A 80 -2.68 28.47 -15.57
N ALA A 81 -3.77 29.03 -16.12
CA ALA A 81 -5.12 28.49 -15.91
C ALA A 81 -5.25 27.06 -16.43
N ALA A 82 -4.75 26.77 -17.64
CA ALA A 82 -4.75 25.42 -18.20
C ALA A 82 -3.93 24.45 -17.33
N ARG A 83 -2.73 24.84 -16.89
CA ARG A 83 -1.89 24.01 -16.01
C ARG A 83 -2.54 23.75 -14.65
N GLN A 84 -3.27 24.71 -14.11
CA GLN A 84 -4.03 24.50 -12.87
C GLN A 84 -5.17 23.49 -13.06
N GLN A 85 -5.87 23.53 -14.19
CA GLN A 85 -6.89 22.54 -14.54
C GLN A 85 -6.26 21.14 -14.71
N GLU A 86 -5.13 21.03 -15.41
CA GLU A 86 -4.38 19.78 -15.54
C GLU A 86 -3.94 19.22 -14.18
N ALA A 87 -3.42 20.08 -13.29
CA ALA A 87 -3.02 19.67 -11.95
C ALA A 87 -4.21 19.19 -11.10
N ALA A 88 -5.37 19.86 -11.21
CA ALA A 88 -6.59 19.43 -10.53
C ALA A 88 -7.09 18.08 -11.06
N ALA A 89 -7.08 17.88 -12.37
CA ALA A 89 -7.46 16.62 -13.00
C ALA A 89 -6.52 15.47 -12.59
N ALA A 90 -5.20 15.67 -12.66
CA ALA A 90 -4.21 14.68 -12.25
C ALA A 90 -4.32 14.32 -10.77
N ARG A 91 -4.63 15.29 -9.90
CA ARG A 91 -4.90 15.05 -8.48
C ARG A 91 -6.16 14.20 -8.26
N ALA A 92 -7.22 14.46 -9.02
CA ALA A 92 -8.45 13.66 -8.97
C ALA A 92 -8.20 12.22 -9.44
N GLU A 93 -7.41 12.02 -10.50
CA GLU A 93 -7.01 10.70 -10.98
C GLU A 93 -6.20 9.92 -9.93
N TRP A 94 -5.25 10.58 -9.26
CA TRP A 94 -4.49 9.98 -8.17
C TRP A 94 -5.40 9.58 -7.01
N ALA A 95 -6.33 10.45 -6.60
CA ALA A 95 -7.30 10.12 -5.55
C ALA A 95 -8.17 8.91 -5.94
N ALA A 96 -8.61 8.84 -7.20
CA ALA A 96 -9.35 7.69 -7.72
C ALA A 96 -8.48 6.41 -7.74
N ALA A 97 -7.19 6.50 -8.06
CA ALA A 97 -6.26 5.38 -8.01
C ALA A 97 -6.10 4.84 -6.58
N ARG A 98 -5.89 5.73 -5.59
CA ARG A 98 -5.90 5.38 -4.16
C ARG A 98 -7.15 4.66 -3.73
N ALA A 99 -8.32 5.18 -4.12
CA ALA A 99 -9.61 4.59 -3.75
C ALA A 99 -9.77 3.15 -4.29
N ARG A 100 -9.10 2.79 -5.41
CA ARG A 100 -9.11 1.43 -5.96
C ARG A 100 -8.15 0.48 -5.24
N VAL A 101 -7.12 0.99 -4.56
CA VAL A 101 -6.12 0.17 -3.83
C VAL A 101 -6.69 -0.31 -2.50
N THR A 102 -7.34 0.58 -1.73
CA THR A 102 -7.81 0.28 -0.37
C THR A 102 -8.69 -0.98 -0.25
N PRO A 103 -9.69 -1.23 -1.13
CA PRO A 103 -10.49 -2.45 -1.04
C PRO A 103 -9.67 -3.71 -1.27
N VAL A 104 -8.69 -3.67 -2.18
CA VAL A 104 -7.83 -4.81 -2.50
C VAL A 104 -6.88 -5.13 -1.34
N GLU A 105 -6.37 -4.10 -0.66
CA GLU A 105 -5.57 -4.24 0.56
C GLU A 105 -6.36 -4.93 1.67
N ARG A 106 -7.57 -4.45 1.95
CA ARG A 106 -8.45 -5.07 2.96
C ARG A 106 -8.79 -6.53 2.63
N LEU A 107 -9.00 -6.85 1.35
CA LEU A 107 -9.19 -8.23 0.91
C LEU A 107 -7.93 -9.07 1.12
N ALA A 108 -6.75 -8.51 0.84
CA ALA A 108 -5.47 -9.20 1.03
C ALA A 108 -5.20 -9.50 2.51
N GLU A 109 -5.48 -8.55 3.40
CA GLU A 109 -5.40 -8.71 4.85
C GLU A 109 -6.32 -9.83 5.34
N ARG A 110 -7.60 -9.81 4.92
CA ARG A 110 -8.57 -10.85 5.28
C ARG A 110 -8.15 -12.24 4.80
N ALA A 111 -7.70 -12.34 3.54
CA ALA A 111 -7.19 -13.60 2.99
C ALA A 111 -5.95 -14.09 3.73
N ALA A 112 -5.11 -13.18 4.20
CA ALA A 112 -3.94 -13.53 4.99
C ALA A 112 -4.30 -14.03 6.39
N ALA A 113 -5.22 -13.37 7.07
CA ALA A 113 -5.72 -13.78 8.37
C ALA A 113 -6.43 -15.15 8.31
N GLN A 114 -7.27 -15.36 7.30
CA GLN A 114 -7.96 -16.64 7.13
C GLN A 114 -6.98 -17.81 6.93
N ALA A 115 -5.96 -17.61 6.11
CA ALA A 115 -4.97 -18.65 5.88
C ALA A 115 -4.08 -18.92 7.11
N ALA A 116 -3.80 -17.90 7.93
CA ALA A 116 -3.12 -18.10 9.21
C ALA A 116 -3.97 -18.94 10.17
N ALA A 117 -5.27 -18.66 10.25
CA ALA A 117 -6.21 -19.45 11.05
C ALA A 117 -6.34 -20.90 10.55
N GLU A 118 -6.34 -21.12 9.23
CA GLU A 118 -6.33 -22.46 8.64
C GLU A 118 -5.04 -23.23 8.97
N ALA A 119 -3.88 -22.56 8.90
CA ALA A 119 -2.61 -23.16 9.28
C ALA A 119 -2.59 -23.57 10.77
N GLN A 120 -3.06 -22.69 11.66
CA GLN A 120 -3.15 -22.98 13.10
C GLN A 120 -4.11 -24.14 13.39
N ARG A 121 -5.26 -24.21 12.70
CA ARG A 121 -6.19 -25.35 12.84
C ARG A 121 -5.56 -26.66 12.38
N ALA A 122 -4.82 -26.64 11.28
CA ALA A 122 -4.14 -27.83 10.78
C ALA A 122 -3.03 -28.31 11.74
N GLU A 123 -2.28 -27.36 12.32
CA GLU A 123 -1.27 -27.66 13.33
C GLU A 123 -1.90 -28.25 14.60
N GLN A 124 -2.99 -27.67 15.10
CA GLN A 124 -3.71 -28.19 16.25
C GLN A 124 -4.22 -29.62 16.01
N LEU A 125 -4.81 -29.88 14.84
CA LEU A 125 -5.28 -31.21 14.48
C LEU A 125 -4.14 -32.24 14.46
N ALA A 126 -2.97 -31.86 13.90
CA ALA A 126 -1.79 -32.73 13.91
C ALA A 126 -1.31 -33.02 15.35
N LEU A 127 -1.28 -32.01 16.23
CA LEU A 127 -0.91 -32.18 17.64
C LEU A 127 -1.88 -33.11 18.38
N ASP A 128 -3.19 -32.96 18.15
CA ASP A 128 -4.22 -33.80 18.75
C ASP A 128 -4.11 -35.25 18.27
N GLU A 129 -3.81 -35.48 16.99
CA GLU A 129 -3.51 -36.81 16.44
C GLU A 129 -2.24 -37.43 17.05
N HIS A 130 -1.21 -36.63 17.33
CA HIS A 130 0.00 -37.12 18.00
C HIS A 130 -0.27 -37.47 19.47
N ALA A 131 -1.04 -36.65 20.17
CA ALA A 131 -1.41 -36.86 21.56
C ALA A 131 -2.29 -38.11 21.74
N THR A 132 -3.32 -38.29 20.90
CA THR A 132 -4.18 -39.48 20.91
C THR A 132 -3.40 -40.77 20.60
N ARG A 133 -2.49 -40.75 19.60
CA ARG A 133 -1.59 -41.88 19.32
C ARG A 133 -0.65 -42.19 20.49
N ALA A 134 -0.12 -41.17 21.16
CA ALA A 134 0.75 -41.36 22.32
C ALA A 134 -0.01 -41.97 23.51
N ALA A 135 -1.23 -41.51 23.77
CA ALA A 135 -2.11 -42.04 24.81
C ALA A 135 -2.51 -43.50 24.55
N PHE A 136 -2.85 -43.85 23.31
CA PHE A 136 -3.14 -45.25 22.95
C PHE A 136 -1.92 -46.16 23.17
N ARG A 137 -0.71 -45.70 22.82
CA ARG A 137 0.54 -46.44 23.05
C ARG A 137 0.91 -46.58 24.53
N SER A 138 0.56 -45.63 25.39
CA SER A 138 0.82 -45.75 26.83
C SER A 138 -0.20 -46.68 27.50
N ALA A 139 -1.47 -46.60 27.09
CA ALA A 139 -2.53 -47.50 27.55
C ALA A 139 -2.24 -48.96 27.18
N SER A 140 -1.87 -49.24 25.93
CA SER A 140 -1.52 -50.61 25.49
C SER A 140 -0.29 -51.16 26.22
N ARG A 141 0.74 -50.33 26.46
CA ARG A 141 1.91 -50.73 27.29
C ARG A 141 1.55 -51.02 28.74
N SER A 142 0.60 -50.29 29.32
CA SER A 142 0.10 -50.55 30.67
C SER A 142 -0.67 -51.88 30.75
N ALA A 143 -1.52 -52.16 29.76
CA ALA A 143 -2.26 -53.43 29.65
C ALA A 143 -1.34 -54.65 29.43
N ALA A 144 -0.27 -54.50 28.65
CA ALA A 144 0.75 -55.55 28.48
C ALA A 144 1.55 -55.82 29.77
N ARG A 145 1.77 -54.80 30.61
CA ARG A 145 2.45 -54.95 31.91
C ARG A 145 1.57 -55.63 32.96
N SER A 146 0.26 -55.35 32.99
CA SER A 146 -0.65 -55.98 33.97
C SER A 146 -0.84 -57.48 33.70
N THR A 147 -0.87 -57.89 32.43
CA THR A 147 -0.91 -59.30 32.01
C THR A 147 0.38 -60.05 32.34
N SER A 148 1.55 -59.43 32.13
CA SER A 148 2.85 -59.99 32.56
C SER A 148 2.98 -60.11 34.10
N GLY A 149 2.49 -59.12 34.86
CA GLY A 149 2.56 -59.12 36.32
C GLY A 149 1.63 -60.15 36.99
N SER A 150 0.53 -60.52 36.32
CA SER A 150 -0.39 -61.57 36.79
C SER A 150 0.23 -62.97 36.65
N ALA A 151 0.93 -63.24 35.54
CA ALA A 151 1.65 -64.50 35.33
C ALA A 151 2.81 -64.72 36.32
N SER A 152 3.47 -63.65 36.78
CA SER A 152 4.57 -63.75 37.75
C SER A 152 4.10 -63.87 39.21
N ARG A 153 2.85 -63.47 39.54
CA ARG A 153 2.31 -63.60 40.92
C ARG A 153 1.69 -64.97 41.22
N SER A 154 1.29 -65.75 40.21
CA SER A 154 0.79 -67.11 40.43
C SER A 154 1.89 -68.13 40.74
N ALA A 155 3.17 -67.81 40.50
CA ALA A 155 4.30 -68.69 40.78
C ALA A 155 4.83 -68.63 42.22
N SER A 156 4.29 -67.77 43.10
CA SER A 156 4.81 -67.54 44.46
C SER A 156 3.84 -67.89 45.60
N ARG A 157 2.87 -68.80 45.40
CA ARG A 157 2.11 -69.42 46.50
C ARG A 157 2.73 -70.76 46.88
N ARG A 158 3.75 -70.70 47.74
CA ARG A 158 4.28 -71.87 48.46
C ARG A 158 3.36 -72.15 49.68
N PRO A 159 2.87 -73.38 49.90
CA PRO A 159 1.96 -73.67 51.01
C PRO A 159 2.70 -73.73 52.37
N PRO A 160 2.01 -73.47 53.49
CA PRO A 160 2.61 -73.55 54.82
C PRO A 160 2.72 -75.01 55.30
N GLU A 161 3.92 -75.43 55.69
CA GLU A 161 4.13 -76.69 56.41
C GLU A 161 3.65 -76.55 57.87
N GLY A 162 2.90 -77.55 58.34
CA GLY A 162 2.22 -77.57 59.64
C GLY A 162 3.11 -78.01 60.82
N PRO A 163 2.59 -77.92 62.06
CA PRO A 163 3.39 -78.06 63.27
C PRO A 163 3.45 -79.50 63.79
N ARG A 164 4.57 -79.86 64.42
CA ARG A 164 4.66 -80.90 65.45
C ARG A 164 5.53 -80.40 66.59
#